data_AF-A0A812J0G0-F1
#
_entry.id   AF-A0A812J0G0-F1
#
_cell.length_a   1.000
_cell.length_b   1.000
_cell.length_c   1.000
_cell.angle_alpha   90.00
_cell.angle_beta   90.00
_cell.angle_gamma   90.00
#
_symmetry.space_group_name_H-M   'P 1'
#
loop_
_entity.id
_entity.type
_entity.pdbx_description
1 polymer ?
#
loop_
_entity_poly.entity_id
_entity_poly.type
_entity_poly.pdbx_seq_one_letter_code
_entity_poly.pdbx_strand_id
1 'polypeptide(L)'
;MELLKPLTLQARCSVWESLAGGLAFQSSLSSKSTLPAHHYIGKPNVMVSHCWSSPYTQLMAILKRHDENTNKNNFFWIDIFSMNQHDFADLSGVHPSDGVQRTASVYDTMLQALTRSIEVPGRMLLALLPHQHPALLSRAWCLYEIYIAWKVGAEVYCGFVPDAERSVKRSLLEDETLIQEVLDSVDAEKSQATVQSDREMIMDFISAAGVERFNAFVREQLEASLRMVAVTTLLNVSVGDEVESDPCSPCSPSSDLTRSQFVHADIAFHSEEEVFST
;
A
#
# COMPACT_ATOMS: atom_id res chain seq x y z
N MET A 1 -18.22 -22.81 -20.52
CA MET A 1 -17.67 -21.89 -19.51
C MET A 1 -18.82 -21.01 -19.06
N GLU A 2 -19.45 -21.33 -17.93
CA GLU A 2 -20.47 -20.46 -17.35
C GLU A 2 -19.76 -19.23 -16.78
N LEU A 3 -20.02 -18.07 -17.37
CA LEU A 3 -19.58 -16.80 -16.81
C LEU A 3 -20.57 -16.44 -15.70
N LEU A 4 -20.11 -16.44 -14.45
CA LEU A 4 -20.85 -15.82 -13.35
C LEU A 4 -21.06 -14.35 -13.69
N LYS A 5 -22.32 -13.95 -13.93
CA LYS A 5 -22.66 -12.54 -14.12
C LYS A 5 -22.40 -11.84 -12.78
N PRO A 6 -21.47 -10.87 -12.70
CA PRO A 6 -21.17 -10.23 -11.43
C PRO A 6 -22.40 -9.48 -10.92
N LEU A 7 -22.92 -9.87 -9.75
CA LEU A 7 -24.00 -9.14 -9.08
C LEU A 7 -23.62 -7.67 -8.82
N THR A 8 -22.32 -7.39 -8.69
CA THR A 8 -21.76 -6.05 -8.50
C THR A 8 -22.06 -5.11 -9.68
N LEU A 9 -22.14 -5.61 -10.92
CA LEU A 9 -22.49 -4.78 -12.09
C LEU A 9 -23.95 -4.35 -12.03
N GLN A 10 -24.85 -5.26 -11.65
CA GLN A 10 -26.27 -4.95 -11.52
C GLN A 10 -26.54 -4.01 -10.35
N ALA A 11 -25.82 -4.20 -9.24
CA ALA A 11 -25.94 -3.36 -8.05
C ALA A 11 -25.14 -2.05 -8.15
N ARG A 12 -24.28 -1.90 -9.17
CA ARG A 12 -23.29 -0.82 -9.31
C ARG A 12 -22.55 -0.55 -7.99
N CYS A 13 -21.93 -1.58 -7.44
CA CYS A 13 -21.20 -1.49 -6.18
C CYS A 13 -19.82 -2.15 -6.27
N SER A 14 -18.95 -1.86 -5.31
CA SER A 14 -17.67 -2.53 -5.16
C SER A 14 -17.84 -3.97 -4.67
N VAL A 15 -16.78 -4.78 -4.79
CA VAL A 15 -16.76 -6.14 -4.23
C VAL A 15 -16.95 -6.09 -2.71
N TRP A 16 -16.33 -5.12 -2.05
CA TRP A 16 -16.47 -4.90 -0.61
C TRP A 16 -17.92 -4.59 -0.21
N GLU A 17 -18.60 -3.68 -0.90
CA GLU A 17 -19.99 -3.31 -0.61
C GLU A 17 -20.92 -4.51 -0.78
N SER A 18 -20.72 -5.31 -1.83
CA SER A 18 -21.49 -6.55 -2.04
C SER A 18 -21.25 -7.56 -0.92
N LEU A 19 -20.00 -7.75 -0.48
CA LEU A 19 -19.65 -8.67 0.61
C LEU A 19 -20.25 -8.18 1.94
N ALA A 20 -20.08 -6.91 2.26
CA ALA A 20 -20.59 -6.29 3.47
C ALA A 20 -22.12 -6.37 3.55
N GLY A 21 -22.82 -6.10 2.44
CA GLY A 21 -24.27 -6.26 2.35
C GLY A 21 -24.73 -7.70 2.59
N GLY A 22 -24.03 -8.68 2.00
CA GLY A 22 -24.31 -10.10 2.22
C GLY A 22 -24.09 -10.54 3.67
N LEU A 23 -23.00 -10.07 4.30
CA LEU A 23 -22.69 -10.37 5.70
C LEU A 23 -23.72 -9.75 6.65
N ALA A 24 -24.10 -8.49 6.44
CA ALA A 24 -25.14 -7.84 7.24
C ALA A 24 -26.48 -8.57 7.13
N PHE A 25 -26.86 -9.00 5.92
CA PHE A 25 -28.04 -9.80 5.69
C PHE A 25 -27.98 -11.15 6.41
N GLN A 26 -26.85 -11.86 6.35
CA GLN A 26 -26.68 -13.14 7.05
C GLN A 26 -26.71 -12.99 8.57
N SER A 27 -26.10 -11.94 9.14
CA SER A 27 -26.18 -11.61 10.56
C SER A 27 -27.61 -11.31 11.00
N SER A 28 -28.46 -10.77 10.12
CA SER A 28 -29.88 -10.57 10.40
C SER A 28 -30.70 -11.87 10.42
N LEU A 29 -30.23 -12.92 9.74
CA LEU A 29 -30.93 -14.20 9.57
C LEU A 29 -30.44 -15.32 10.51
N SER A 30 -29.19 -15.27 10.99
CA SER A 30 -28.58 -16.34 11.79
C SER A 30 -28.07 -15.84 13.13
N SER A 31 -28.51 -16.46 14.23
CA SER A 31 -27.95 -16.27 15.57
C SER A 31 -26.60 -16.96 15.79
N LYS A 32 -26.08 -17.68 14.78
CA LYS A 32 -24.80 -18.39 14.81
C LYS A 32 -23.93 -17.93 13.65
N SER A 33 -23.17 -16.85 13.82
CA SER A 33 -22.02 -16.57 12.97
C SER A 33 -20.86 -17.46 13.40
N THR A 34 -20.46 -18.40 12.55
CA THR A 34 -19.37 -19.37 12.82
C THR A 34 -17.97 -18.80 12.66
N LEU A 35 -17.82 -17.59 12.14
CA LEU A 35 -16.55 -16.85 12.08
C LEU A 35 -16.68 -15.55 12.89
N PRO A 36 -15.73 -15.23 13.78
CA PRO A 36 -15.68 -13.92 14.41
C PRO A 36 -15.36 -12.87 13.32
N ALA A 37 -16.39 -12.29 12.71
CA ALA A 37 -16.25 -11.29 11.65
C ALA A 37 -15.33 -10.12 12.07
N HIS A 38 -15.30 -9.80 13.36
CA HIS A 38 -14.44 -8.76 13.94
C HIS A 38 -12.92 -9.02 13.81
N HIS A 39 -12.49 -10.26 13.52
CA HIS A 39 -11.06 -10.57 13.36
C HIS A 39 -10.55 -10.26 11.96
N TYR A 40 -11.44 -10.22 10.95
CA TYR A 40 -11.07 -10.03 9.54
C TYR A 40 -11.69 -8.77 8.92
N ILE A 41 -12.56 -8.09 9.64
CA ILE A 41 -13.24 -6.87 9.20
C ILE A 41 -12.97 -5.75 10.21
N GLY A 42 -12.44 -4.63 9.72
CA GLY A 42 -12.08 -3.49 10.54
C GLY A 42 -11.91 -2.22 9.70
N LYS A 43 -11.72 -1.09 10.38
CA LYS A 43 -11.39 0.18 9.73
C LYS A 43 -10.00 0.04 9.09
N PRO A 44 -9.82 0.39 7.81
CA PRO A 44 -8.52 0.28 7.17
C PRO A 44 -7.50 1.18 7.85
N ASN A 45 -6.31 0.65 8.07
CA ASN A 45 -5.17 1.34 8.67
C ASN A 45 -3.90 1.25 7.81
N VAL A 46 -3.99 0.62 6.62
CA VAL A 46 -2.96 0.67 5.57
C VAL A 46 -3.66 0.77 4.21
N MET A 47 -3.36 1.80 3.42
CA MET A 47 -3.71 1.85 1.99
C MET A 47 -2.67 1.07 1.18
N VAL A 48 -3.09 0.29 0.20
CA VAL A 48 -2.18 -0.46 -0.68
C VAL A 48 -2.17 0.15 -2.08
N SER A 49 -1.05 0.77 -2.46
CA SER A 49 -0.82 1.22 -3.84
C SER A 49 -0.13 0.12 -4.62
N HIS A 50 -0.72 -0.30 -5.73
CA HIS A 50 -0.21 -1.39 -6.55
C HIS A 50 -0.57 -1.23 -8.02
N CYS A 51 0.18 -1.88 -8.90
CA CYS A 51 -0.19 -1.96 -10.31
C CYS A 51 -1.20 -3.11 -10.51
N TRP A 52 -2.34 -2.85 -11.14
CA TRP A 52 -3.37 -3.88 -11.37
C TRP A 52 -2.91 -5.05 -12.26
N SER A 53 -1.88 -4.85 -13.09
CA SER A 53 -1.29 -5.93 -13.88
C SER A 53 -0.29 -6.78 -13.07
N SER A 54 0.02 -6.40 -11.84
CA SER A 54 0.89 -7.19 -10.97
C SER A 54 0.23 -8.52 -10.61
N PRO A 55 1.00 -9.61 -10.50
CA PRO A 55 0.44 -10.90 -10.12
C PRO A 55 -0.21 -10.86 -8.72
N TYR A 56 -1.49 -11.23 -8.65
CA TYR A 56 -2.26 -11.22 -7.40
C TYR A 56 -1.57 -11.99 -6.26
N THR A 57 -0.98 -13.15 -6.55
CA THR A 57 -0.27 -13.97 -5.57
C THR A 57 0.94 -13.25 -4.97
N GLN A 58 1.63 -12.42 -5.75
CA GLN A 58 2.76 -11.64 -5.28
C GLN A 58 2.30 -10.44 -4.43
N LEU A 59 1.21 -9.79 -4.81
CA LEU A 59 0.59 -8.76 -3.98
C LEU A 59 0.22 -9.33 -2.61
N MET A 60 -0.46 -10.49 -2.57
CA MET A 60 -0.83 -11.14 -1.30
C MET A 60 0.39 -11.55 -0.47
N ALA A 61 1.48 -11.98 -1.11
CA ALA A 61 2.73 -12.28 -0.42
C ALA A 61 3.32 -11.02 0.25
N ILE A 62 3.27 -9.87 -0.44
CA ILE A 62 3.69 -8.57 0.14
C ILE A 62 2.83 -8.20 1.34
N LEU A 63 1.49 -8.30 1.23
CA LEU A 63 0.59 -7.93 2.34
C LEU A 63 0.81 -8.82 3.57
N LYS A 64 0.91 -10.14 3.35
CA LYS A 64 1.20 -11.09 4.41
C LYS A 64 2.52 -10.78 5.10
N ARG A 65 3.55 -10.48 4.31
CA ARG A 65 4.88 -10.12 4.82
C ARG A 65 4.85 -8.82 5.63
N HIS A 66 4.14 -7.81 5.14
CA HIS A 66 3.94 -6.56 5.87
C HIS A 66 3.26 -6.82 7.22
N ASP A 67 2.19 -7.62 7.25
CA ASP A 67 1.44 -7.94 8.45
C ASP A 67 2.28 -8.73 9.48
N GLU A 68 3.08 -9.69 9.01
CA GLU A 68 4.06 -10.41 9.83
C GLU A 68 5.09 -9.47 10.48
N ASN A 69 5.50 -8.42 9.76
CA ASN A 69 6.47 -7.44 10.24
C ASN A 69 5.83 -6.34 11.12
N THR A 70 4.50 -6.23 11.18
CA THR A 70 3.79 -5.11 11.83
C THR A 70 2.66 -5.59 12.74
N ASN A 71 2.99 -6.21 13.89
CA ASN A 71 2.06 -6.58 14.99
C ASN A 71 0.74 -7.29 14.60
N LYS A 72 0.59 -7.77 13.35
CA LYS A 72 -0.55 -8.55 12.82
C LYS A 72 -1.93 -7.94 13.03
N ASN A 73 -2.04 -6.61 12.99
CA ASN A 73 -3.31 -5.91 13.16
C ASN A 73 -3.54 -4.91 12.03
N ASN A 74 -3.25 -5.32 10.79
CA ASN A 74 -3.46 -4.46 9.63
C ASN A 74 -4.75 -4.81 8.89
N PHE A 75 -5.52 -3.76 8.61
CA PHE A 75 -6.68 -3.79 7.75
C PHE A 75 -6.32 -3.02 6.49
N PHE A 76 -6.17 -3.76 5.39
CA PHE A 76 -5.72 -3.21 4.12
C PHE A 76 -6.90 -2.65 3.32
N TRP A 77 -6.75 -1.43 2.83
CA TRP A 77 -7.59 -0.88 1.79
C TRP A 77 -6.93 -1.09 0.43
N ILE A 78 -7.61 -1.78 -0.48
CA ILE A 78 -7.12 -2.07 -1.83
C ILE A 78 -8.20 -1.59 -2.82
N ASP A 79 -7.80 -0.72 -3.75
CA ASP A 79 -8.69 -0.04 -4.68
C ASP A 79 -9.57 -1.00 -5.51
N ILE A 80 -8.99 -2.08 -6.05
CA ILE A 80 -9.69 -3.05 -6.90
C ILE A 80 -10.88 -3.72 -6.18
N PHE A 81 -10.81 -3.86 -4.86
CA PHE A 81 -11.88 -4.43 -4.04
C PHE A 81 -12.82 -3.39 -3.46
N SER A 82 -12.29 -2.20 -3.15
CA SER A 82 -12.96 -1.21 -2.32
C SER A 82 -13.66 -0.12 -3.13
N MET A 83 -13.15 0.18 -4.32
CA MET A 83 -13.77 1.15 -5.23
C MET A 83 -14.79 0.50 -6.14
N ASN A 84 -15.81 1.26 -6.53
CA ASN A 84 -16.78 0.85 -7.52
C ASN A 84 -16.15 0.82 -8.91
N GLN A 85 -15.69 -0.36 -9.31
CA GLN A 85 -15.00 -0.57 -10.59
C GLN A 85 -15.90 -0.28 -11.79
N HIS A 86 -17.23 -0.35 -11.63
CA HIS A 86 -18.18 -0.05 -12.70
C HIS A 86 -18.24 1.46 -12.97
N ASP A 87 -18.27 2.27 -11.92
CA ASP A 87 -18.17 3.73 -12.06
C ASP A 87 -16.81 4.12 -12.66
N PHE A 88 -15.72 3.46 -12.25
CA PHE A 88 -14.39 3.72 -12.80
C PHE A 88 -14.28 3.33 -14.29
N ALA A 89 -14.90 2.22 -14.69
CA ALA A 89 -14.94 1.78 -16.09
C ALA A 89 -15.74 2.75 -16.98
N ASP A 90 -16.86 3.28 -16.47
CA ASP A 90 -17.66 4.30 -17.16
C ASP A 90 -16.86 5.62 -17.27
N LEU A 91 -16.19 6.06 -16.19
CA LEU A 91 -15.38 7.28 -16.17
C LEU A 91 -14.16 7.21 -17.11
N SER A 92 -13.51 6.04 -17.18
CA SER A 92 -12.34 5.82 -18.05
C SER A 92 -12.71 5.63 -19.52
N GLY A 93 -14.01 5.56 -19.85
CA GLY A 93 -14.48 5.40 -21.23
C GLY A 93 -14.19 4.03 -21.85
N VAL A 94 -13.78 3.05 -21.03
CA VAL A 94 -13.42 1.69 -21.47
C VAL A 94 -14.66 0.84 -21.76
N HIS A 95 -15.75 1.11 -21.06
CA HIS A 95 -17.08 0.61 -21.37
C HIS A 95 -18.04 1.80 -21.31
N PRO A 96 -18.25 2.53 -22.41
CA PRO A 96 -19.31 3.53 -22.43
C PRO A 96 -20.64 2.77 -22.33
N SER A 97 -21.17 2.65 -21.12
CA SER A 97 -22.60 2.38 -20.98
C SER A 97 -23.34 3.56 -21.61
N ASP A 98 -24.36 3.27 -22.43
CA ASP A 98 -25.13 4.26 -23.16
C ASP A 98 -25.73 5.29 -22.17
N GLY A 99 -25.04 6.41 -21.95
CA GLY A 99 -25.53 7.56 -21.19
C GLY A 99 -24.75 8.01 -19.95
N VAL A 100 -23.69 7.33 -19.50
CA VAL A 100 -22.86 7.86 -18.39
C VAL A 100 -21.86 8.88 -18.93
N GLN A 101 -22.30 10.12 -19.02
CA GLN A 101 -21.42 11.23 -19.34
C GLN A 101 -20.49 11.48 -18.15
N ARG A 102 -19.19 11.65 -18.42
CA ARG A 102 -18.18 12.01 -17.42
C ARG A 102 -18.52 13.39 -16.85
N THR A 103 -19.32 13.44 -15.81
CA THR A 103 -19.65 14.70 -15.11
C THR A 103 -18.52 15.03 -14.14
N ALA A 104 -18.19 16.32 -14.03
CA ALA A 104 -17.19 16.80 -13.08
C ALA A 104 -17.49 16.27 -11.66
N SER A 105 -18.75 16.28 -11.24
CA SER A 105 -19.17 15.81 -9.92
C SER A 105 -18.83 14.34 -9.63
N VAL A 106 -18.96 13.42 -10.61
CA VAL A 106 -18.65 12.00 -10.39
C VAL A 106 -17.14 11.80 -10.30
N TYR A 107 -16.38 12.53 -11.12
CA TYR A 107 -14.93 12.49 -11.06
C TYR A 107 -14.38 13.07 -9.75
N ASP A 108 -14.93 14.21 -9.29
CA ASP A 108 -14.60 14.80 -7.99
C ASP A 108 -14.93 13.85 -6.84
N THR A 109 -16.06 13.15 -6.92
CA THR A 109 -16.44 12.12 -5.92
C THR A 109 -15.42 10.99 -5.88
N MET A 110 -14.94 10.54 -7.03
CA MET A 110 -13.92 9.50 -7.13
C MET A 110 -12.58 9.96 -6.53
N LEU A 111 -12.13 11.17 -6.88
CA LEU A 111 -10.89 11.73 -6.32
C LEU A 111 -11.00 11.90 -4.80
N GLN A 112 -12.14 12.37 -4.29
CA GLN A 112 -12.38 12.46 -2.85
C GLN A 112 -12.38 11.08 -2.17
N ALA A 113 -12.97 10.06 -2.79
CA ALA A 113 -12.95 8.69 -2.26
C ALA A 113 -11.52 8.14 -2.17
N LEU A 114 -10.71 8.38 -3.21
CA LEU A 114 -9.29 8.00 -3.23
C LEU A 114 -8.46 8.79 -2.21
N THR A 115 -8.71 10.09 -2.05
CA THR A 115 -8.05 10.89 -1.02
C THR A 115 -8.37 10.38 0.37
N ARG A 116 -9.64 10.10 0.67
CA ARG A 116 -10.03 9.52 1.96
C ARG A 116 -9.43 8.14 2.19
N SER A 117 -9.26 7.32 1.15
CA SER A 117 -8.66 6.00 1.30
C SER A 117 -7.19 6.04 1.69
N ILE A 118 -6.54 7.20 1.56
CA ILE A 118 -5.16 7.44 1.97
C ILE A 118 -5.11 8.18 3.32
N GLU A 119 -5.92 9.22 3.48
CA GLU A 119 -6.00 10.01 4.72
C GLU A 119 -6.47 9.19 5.92
N VAL A 120 -7.50 8.35 5.74
CA VAL A 120 -8.11 7.60 6.83
C VAL A 120 -7.17 6.54 7.41
N PRO A 121 -6.44 5.76 6.59
CA PRO A 121 -5.37 4.89 7.09
C PRO A 121 -4.17 5.62 7.67
N GLY A 122 -3.80 6.77 7.10
CA GLY A 122 -2.59 7.52 7.46
C GLY A 122 -1.27 6.80 7.13
N ARG A 123 -1.34 5.61 6.53
CA ARG A 123 -0.21 4.77 6.15
C ARG A 123 -0.47 4.16 4.77
N MET A 124 0.55 4.12 3.94
CA MET A 124 0.51 3.58 2.58
C MET A 124 1.62 2.54 2.40
N LEU A 125 1.26 1.41 1.80
CA LEU A 125 2.17 0.35 1.39
C LEU A 125 2.25 0.32 -0.14
N LEU A 126 3.43 0.63 -0.68
CA LEU A 126 3.75 0.52 -2.11
C LEU A 126 4.18 -0.92 -2.41
N ALA A 127 3.42 -1.63 -3.24
CA ALA A 127 3.75 -3.00 -3.63
C ALA A 127 4.74 -3.02 -4.82
N LEU A 128 6.06 -3.05 -4.54
CA LEU A 128 7.10 -2.91 -5.56
C LEU A 128 7.27 -4.19 -6.39
N LEU A 129 6.52 -4.28 -7.49
CA LEU A 129 6.48 -5.44 -8.39
C LEU A 129 6.69 -5.04 -9.87
N PRO A 130 7.66 -5.65 -10.58
CA PRO A 130 8.85 -6.30 -10.01
C PRO A 130 9.70 -5.29 -9.21
N HIS A 131 10.56 -5.74 -8.29
CA HIS A 131 11.24 -4.81 -7.38
C HIS A 131 12.35 -3.99 -8.05
N GLN A 132 12.93 -4.45 -9.16
CA GLN A 132 13.97 -3.72 -9.90
C GLN A 132 13.40 -2.54 -10.71
N HIS A 133 12.22 -2.74 -11.30
CA HIS A 133 11.50 -1.72 -12.08
C HIS A 133 10.03 -1.73 -11.68
N PRO A 134 9.69 -1.18 -10.51
CA PRO A 134 8.34 -1.25 -9.97
C PRO A 134 7.33 -0.60 -10.92
N ALA A 135 6.41 -1.41 -11.47
CA ALA A 135 5.48 -0.94 -12.48
C ALA A 135 4.57 0.20 -11.98
N LEU A 136 4.32 0.26 -10.67
CA LEU A 136 3.56 1.35 -10.07
C LEU A 136 4.22 2.72 -10.24
N LEU A 137 5.56 2.80 -10.30
CA LEU A 137 6.28 4.07 -10.46
C LEU A 137 6.11 4.66 -11.86
N SER A 138 5.71 3.84 -12.84
CA SER A 138 5.39 4.28 -14.19
C SER A 138 3.91 4.58 -14.41
N ARG A 139 3.04 4.43 -13.40
CA ARG A 139 1.59 4.61 -13.54
C ARG A 139 1.14 5.93 -12.93
N ALA A 140 0.52 6.79 -13.74
CA ALA A 140 0.06 8.10 -13.29
C ALA A 140 -0.88 8.00 -12.07
N TRP A 141 -1.83 7.06 -12.07
CA TRP A 141 -2.73 6.86 -10.92
C TRP A 141 -2.01 6.45 -9.63
N CYS A 142 -0.99 5.57 -9.70
CA CYS A 142 -0.20 5.22 -8.52
C CYS A 142 0.65 6.41 -8.05
N LEU A 143 1.20 7.21 -8.97
CA LEU A 143 1.90 8.44 -8.61
C LEU A 143 0.98 9.49 -8.00
N TYR A 144 -0.28 9.55 -8.46
CA TYR A 144 -1.30 10.41 -7.85
C TYR A 144 -1.59 9.98 -6.40
N GLU A 145 -1.69 8.67 -6.14
CA GLU A 145 -1.83 8.16 -4.77
C GLU A 145 -0.64 8.58 -3.89
N ILE A 146 0.59 8.39 -4.38
CA ILE A 146 1.80 8.79 -3.66
C ILE A 146 1.83 10.32 -3.45
N TYR A 147 1.38 11.10 -4.45
CA TYR A 147 1.23 12.54 -4.34
C TYR A 147 0.26 12.91 -3.23
N ILE A 148 -0.92 12.26 -3.15
CA ILE A 148 -1.85 12.50 -2.06
C ILE A 148 -1.24 12.10 -0.71
N ALA A 149 -0.57 10.96 -0.62
CA ALA A 149 0.13 10.54 0.61
C ALA A 149 1.12 11.61 1.09
N TRP A 150 1.90 12.17 0.17
CA TRP A 150 2.81 13.28 0.45
C TRP A 150 2.07 14.53 0.96
N LYS A 151 0.98 14.92 0.31
CA LYS A 151 0.21 16.13 0.67
C LYS A 151 -0.48 16.02 2.02
N VAL A 152 -0.94 14.82 2.40
CA VAL A 152 -1.65 14.59 3.66
C VAL A 152 -0.73 14.12 4.79
N GLY A 153 0.58 13.95 4.51
CA GLY A 153 1.57 13.50 5.49
C GLY A 153 1.39 12.04 5.92
N ALA A 154 0.86 11.18 5.05
CA ALA A 154 0.76 9.75 5.32
C ALA A 154 2.13 9.09 5.30
N GLU A 155 2.37 8.14 6.19
CA GLU A 155 3.60 7.35 6.20
C GLU A 155 3.63 6.41 4.98
N VAL A 156 4.74 6.40 4.24
CA VAL A 156 4.87 5.57 3.04
C VAL A 156 5.92 4.49 3.26
N TYR A 157 5.53 3.24 3.01
CA TYR A 157 6.38 2.06 3.15
C TYR A 157 6.45 1.33 1.82
N CYS A 158 7.60 0.71 1.52
CA CYS A 158 7.71 -0.18 0.36
C CYS A 158 7.69 -1.65 0.78
N GLY A 159 6.81 -2.41 0.13
CA GLY A 159 6.66 -3.84 0.31
C GLY A 159 7.33 -4.63 -0.81
N PHE A 160 8.00 -5.72 -0.44
CA PHE A 160 8.71 -6.61 -1.35
C PHE A 160 8.21 -8.05 -1.17
N VAL A 161 8.23 -8.84 -2.24
CA VAL A 161 8.07 -10.30 -2.09
C VAL A 161 9.30 -10.88 -1.38
N PRO A 162 9.20 -12.00 -0.64
CA PRO A 162 10.32 -12.55 0.12
C PRO A 162 11.60 -12.81 -0.72
N ASP A 163 11.43 -13.18 -1.98
CA ASP A 163 12.53 -13.43 -2.92
C ASP A 163 13.20 -12.11 -3.37
N ALA A 164 12.39 -11.06 -3.53
CA ALA A 164 12.86 -9.71 -3.80
C ALA A 164 13.62 -9.14 -2.61
N GLU A 165 13.16 -9.36 -1.37
CA GLU A 165 13.91 -8.99 -0.16
C GLU A 165 15.31 -9.61 -0.20
N ARG A 166 15.45 -10.90 -0.58
CA ARG A 166 16.76 -11.55 -0.71
C ARG A 166 17.64 -10.90 -1.78
N SER A 167 17.06 -10.50 -2.91
CA SER A 167 17.78 -9.77 -3.96
C SER A 167 18.25 -8.39 -3.49
N VAL A 168 17.39 -7.65 -2.81
CA VAL A 168 17.70 -6.33 -2.22
C VAL A 168 18.84 -6.49 -1.20
N LYS A 169 18.75 -7.49 -0.32
CA LYS A 169 19.79 -7.80 0.67
C LYS A 169 21.14 -8.11 0.04
N ARG A 170 21.17 -8.85 -1.06
CA ARG A 170 22.41 -9.15 -1.77
C ARG A 170 23.03 -7.88 -2.35
N SER A 171 22.23 -7.07 -3.05
CA SER A 171 22.76 -5.83 -3.66
C SER A 171 23.31 -4.87 -2.61
N LEU A 172 22.69 -4.79 -1.43
CA LEU A 172 23.20 -4.01 -0.30
C LEU A 172 24.58 -4.45 0.23
N LEU A 173 24.90 -5.75 0.14
CA LEU A 173 26.17 -6.29 0.63
C LEU A 173 27.29 -6.22 -0.42
N GLU A 174 26.94 -6.07 -1.69
CA GLU A 174 27.87 -6.15 -2.81
C GLU A 174 28.26 -4.75 -3.31
N ASP A 175 27.36 -4.01 -3.96
CA ASP A 175 27.69 -2.74 -4.63
C ASP A 175 26.55 -1.71 -4.75
N GLU A 176 25.42 -1.95 -4.09
CA GLU A 176 24.21 -1.09 -4.11
C GLU A 176 23.61 -0.82 -5.51
N THR A 177 24.03 -1.52 -6.57
CA THR A 177 23.58 -1.29 -7.95
C THR A 177 22.06 -1.30 -8.10
N LEU A 178 21.39 -2.31 -7.55
CA LEU A 178 19.92 -2.42 -7.59
C LEU A 178 19.23 -1.25 -6.90
N ILE A 179 19.81 -0.73 -5.81
CA ILE A 179 19.23 0.41 -5.10
C ILE A 179 19.26 1.63 -6.00
N GLN A 180 20.43 1.93 -6.58
CA GLN A 180 20.56 3.06 -7.49
C GLN A 180 19.66 2.91 -8.71
N GLU A 181 19.57 1.72 -9.30
CA GLU A 181 18.65 1.45 -10.43
C GLU A 181 17.19 1.75 -10.07
N VAL A 182 16.72 1.36 -8.88
CA VAL A 182 15.35 1.63 -8.43
C VAL A 182 15.14 3.14 -8.20
N LEU A 183 16.09 3.83 -7.58
CA LEU A 183 16.00 5.27 -7.33
C LEU A 183 16.05 6.09 -8.62
N ASP A 184 16.90 5.70 -9.58
CA ASP A 184 17.03 6.32 -10.90
C ASP A 184 15.79 6.10 -11.77
N SER A 185 15.03 5.03 -11.51
CA SER A 185 13.77 4.75 -12.22
C SER A 185 12.63 5.70 -11.87
N VAL A 186 12.75 6.46 -10.77
CA VAL A 186 11.72 7.40 -10.32
C VAL A 186 11.73 8.64 -11.23
N ASP A 187 10.68 8.78 -12.02
CA ASP A 187 10.45 9.95 -12.86
C ASP A 187 8.95 10.10 -13.17
N ALA A 188 8.29 11.04 -12.49
CA ALA A 188 6.87 11.27 -12.66
C ALA A 188 6.47 11.75 -14.07
N GLU A 189 7.35 12.45 -14.78
CA GLU A 189 7.06 12.97 -16.13
C GLU A 189 6.94 11.84 -17.16
N LYS A 190 7.66 10.73 -16.94
CA LYS A 190 7.60 9.52 -17.77
C LYS A 190 6.40 8.62 -17.48
N SER A 191 5.57 8.98 -16.52
CA SER A 191 4.39 8.19 -16.15
C SER A 191 3.38 8.05 -17.29
N GLN A 192 2.61 6.97 -17.23
CA GLN A 192 1.66 6.55 -18.25
C GLN A 192 0.28 6.30 -17.63
N ALA A 193 -0.77 6.54 -18.43
CA ALA A 193 -2.13 6.16 -18.10
C ALA A 193 -2.83 5.63 -19.36
N THR A 194 -3.79 4.71 -19.18
CA THR A 194 -4.63 4.22 -20.28
C THR A 194 -5.42 5.37 -20.93
N VAL A 195 -5.84 6.35 -20.12
CA VAL A 195 -6.56 7.53 -20.56
C VAL A 195 -5.64 8.74 -20.46
N GLN A 196 -5.31 9.35 -21.60
CA GLN A 196 -4.35 10.45 -21.68
C GLN A 196 -4.76 11.66 -20.82
N SER A 197 -6.06 11.99 -20.77
CA SER A 197 -6.55 13.12 -19.95
C SER A 197 -6.35 12.89 -18.44
N ASP A 198 -6.34 11.63 -17.97
CA ASP A 198 -6.01 11.33 -16.58
C ASP A 198 -4.54 11.62 -16.30
N ARG A 199 -3.64 11.22 -17.22
CA ARG A 199 -2.20 11.51 -17.11
C ARG A 199 -1.96 13.02 -17.04
N GLU A 200 -2.58 13.80 -17.92
CA GLU A 200 -2.42 15.27 -17.97
C GLU A 200 -2.89 15.92 -16.67
N MET A 201 -4.11 15.58 -16.22
CA MET A 201 -4.67 16.06 -14.95
C MET A 201 -3.75 15.74 -13.75
N ILE A 202 -3.24 14.51 -13.67
CA ILE A 202 -2.36 14.08 -12.58
C ILE A 202 -1.02 14.83 -12.64
N MET A 203 -0.48 15.00 -13.85
CA MET A 203 0.76 15.73 -14.06
C MET A 203 0.61 17.20 -13.69
N ASP A 204 -0.55 17.82 -13.92
CA ASP A 204 -0.83 19.19 -13.48
C ASP A 204 -0.77 19.31 -11.95
N PHE A 205 -1.34 18.36 -11.21
CA PHE A 205 -1.25 18.32 -9.74
C PHE A 205 0.20 18.22 -9.26
N ILE A 206 0.97 17.28 -9.82
CA ILE A 206 2.38 17.06 -9.45
C ILE A 206 3.23 18.28 -9.83
N SER A 207 3.02 18.84 -11.03
CA SER A 207 3.76 20.00 -11.52
C SER A 207 3.50 21.24 -10.67
N ALA A 208 2.25 21.46 -10.25
CA ALA A 208 1.89 22.57 -9.36
C ALA A 208 2.59 22.48 -7.99
N ALA A 209 2.91 21.27 -7.51
CA ALA A 209 3.68 21.05 -6.29
C ALA A 209 5.21 21.01 -6.50
N GLY A 210 5.66 20.92 -7.75
CA GLY A 210 7.06 20.81 -8.16
C GLY A 210 7.47 19.35 -8.38
N VAL A 211 7.66 18.99 -9.65
CA VAL A 211 8.02 17.64 -10.11
C VAL A 211 9.26 17.10 -9.40
N GLU A 212 10.34 17.87 -9.34
CA GLU A 212 11.58 17.41 -8.70
C GLU A 212 11.42 17.17 -7.19
N ARG A 213 10.59 17.98 -6.50
CA ARG A 213 10.32 17.76 -5.07
C ARG A 213 9.54 16.48 -4.86
N PHE A 214 8.56 16.23 -5.74
CA PHE A 214 7.81 14.99 -5.71
C PHE A 214 8.71 13.78 -6.00
N ASN A 215 9.52 13.81 -7.06
CA ASN A 215 10.46 12.75 -7.38
C ASN A 215 11.46 12.50 -6.23
N ALA A 216 12.00 13.56 -5.62
CA ALA A 216 12.87 13.46 -4.45
C ALA A 216 12.15 12.78 -3.26
N PHE A 217 10.92 13.18 -2.95
CA PHE A 217 10.11 12.52 -1.93
C PHE A 217 9.96 11.02 -2.21
N VAL A 218 9.58 10.63 -3.42
CA VAL A 218 9.42 9.20 -3.77
C VAL A 218 10.75 8.44 -3.62
N ARG A 219 11.87 9.02 -4.07
CA ARG A 219 13.21 8.42 -3.91
C ARG A 219 13.56 8.25 -2.43
N GLU A 220 13.30 9.23 -1.59
CA GLU A 220 13.54 9.15 -0.14
C GLU A 220 12.75 8.00 0.51
N GLN A 221 11.46 7.82 0.16
CA GLN A 221 10.65 6.73 0.70
C GLN A 221 11.15 5.34 0.26
N LEU A 222 11.57 5.22 -1.00
CA LEU A 222 12.18 4.01 -1.55
C LEU A 222 13.50 3.70 -0.85
N GLU A 223 14.39 4.68 -0.75
CA GLU A 223 15.70 4.54 -0.11
C GLU A 223 15.55 4.13 1.37
N ALA A 224 14.68 4.81 2.12
CA ALA A 224 14.40 4.47 3.51
C ALA A 224 13.92 3.02 3.65
N SER A 225 12.99 2.59 2.79
CA SER A 225 12.46 1.22 2.83
C SER A 225 13.53 0.17 2.47
N LEU A 226 14.38 0.45 1.48
CA LEU A 226 15.49 -0.42 1.08
C LEU A 226 16.54 -0.51 2.21
N ARG A 227 16.87 0.60 2.86
CA ARG A 227 17.78 0.63 4.02
C ARG A 227 17.20 -0.12 5.22
N MET A 228 15.89 -0.07 5.45
CA MET A 228 15.25 -0.86 6.51
C MET A 228 15.41 -2.37 6.28
N VAL A 229 15.29 -2.84 5.03
CA VAL A 229 15.60 -4.24 4.67
C VAL A 229 17.07 -4.58 4.99
N ALA A 230 17.99 -3.63 4.80
CA ALA A 230 19.40 -3.78 5.17
C ALA A 230 19.58 -3.96 6.68
N VAL A 231 18.99 -3.08 7.49
CA VAL A 231 19.12 -3.10 8.96
C VAL A 231 18.57 -4.40 9.53
N THR A 232 17.37 -4.83 9.11
CA THR A 232 16.80 -6.11 9.55
C THR A 232 17.70 -7.30 9.17
N THR A 233 18.47 -7.19 8.09
CA THR A 233 19.39 -8.24 7.66
C THR A 233 20.62 -8.31 8.56
N LEU A 234 21.26 -7.17 8.84
CA LEU A 234 22.43 -7.11 9.71
C LEU A 234 22.09 -7.60 11.14
N LEU A 235 20.93 -7.21 11.67
CA LEU A 235 20.47 -7.67 12.98
C LEU A 235 20.25 -9.19 13.02
N ASN A 236 19.68 -9.77 11.96
CA ASN A 236 19.49 -11.22 11.90
C ASN A 236 20.80 -11.99 11.71
N VAL A 237 21.81 -11.42 11.05
CA VAL A 237 23.16 -12.00 10.97
C VAL A 237 23.82 -12.00 12.35
N SER A 238 23.70 -10.91 13.11
CA SER A 238 24.29 -10.81 14.45
C SER A 238 23.67 -11.76 15.49
N VAL A 239 22.44 -12.24 15.27
CA VAL A 239 21.79 -13.26 16.13
C VAL A 239 22.17 -14.69 15.68
N GLY A 240 22.64 -14.87 14.44
CA GLY A 240 23.03 -16.17 13.88
C GLY A 240 24.45 -16.62 14.23
N ASP A 241 25.34 -15.71 14.66
CA ASP A 241 26.76 -16.00 14.90
C ASP A 241 27.09 -16.44 16.34
N GLU A 242 26.10 -16.65 17.23
CA GLU A 242 26.35 -17.14 18.61
C GLU A 242 26.18 -18.67 18.80
N VAL A 243 26.10 -19.51 17.76
CA VAL A 243 26.00 -20.97 17.98
C VAL A 243 26.89 -21.80 17.05
N GLU A 244 28.12 -22.04 17.51
CA GLU A 244 28.87 -23.32 17.47
C GLU A 244 30.10 -23.11 18.38
N SER A 245 30.36 -23.82 19.49
CA SER A 245 30.36 -25.27 19.70
C SER A 245 30.46 -25.62 21.21
N ASP A 246 29.62 -26.52 21.72
CA ASP A 246 30.06 -27.51 22.73
C ASP A 246 29.06 -28.69 22.82
N PRO A 247 29.47 -29.95 22.54
CA PRO A 247 28.56 -31.09 22.58
C PRO A 247 28.72 -31.87 23.88
N CYS A 248 27.96 -31.54 24.93
CA CYS A 248 27.57 -32.56 25.92
C CYS A 248 26.46 -32.12 26.90
N SER A 249 25.30 -32.79 26.78
CA SER A 249 24.41 -33.29 27.86
C SER A 249 22.93 -32.84 27.79
N PRO A 250 21.98 -33.75 28.08
CA PRO A 250 20.54 -33.53 27.87
C PRO A 250 19.78 -33.16 29.16
N CYS A 251 18.70 -32.36 29.03
CA CYS A 251 17.37 -32.55 29.65
C CYS A 251 16.50 -31.27 29.67
N SER A 252 15.48 -31.23 28.79
CA SER A 252 14.05 -30.90 29.01
C SER A 252 13.64 -29.51 29.60
N PRO A 253 12.33 -29.11 29.60
CA PRO A 253 11.90 -27.91 28.86
C PRO A 253 11.20 -26.84 29.74
N SER A 254 10.79 -25.75 29.09
CA SER A 254 9.84 -24.70 29.50
C SER A 254 10.45 -23.34 29.86
N SER A 255 10.12 -22.33 29.06
CA SER A 255 9.21 -21.25 29.48
C SER A 255 9.04 -20.23 28.35
N ASP A 256 7.78 -20.01 27.97
CA ASP A 256 7.34 -18.91 27.14
C ASP A 256 7.69 -17.57 27.79
N LEU A 257 8.57 -16.81 27.14
CA LEU A 257 8.83 -15.40 27.44
C LEU A 257 8.77 -14.65 26.10
N THR A 258 7.56 -14.34 25.65
CA THR A 258 7.37 -13.36 24.58
C THR A 258 7.43 -11.95 25.18
N ARG A 259 8.61 -11.36 25.01
CA ARG A 259 8.99 -10.00 25.34
C ARG A 259 8.20 -9.01 24.45
N SER A 260 7.14 -8.44 25.02
CA SER A 260 6.63 -7.13 24.63
C SER A 260 7.63 -6.07 25.09
N GLN A 261 8.11 -5.20 24.18
CA GLN A 261 8.56 -3.81 24.41
C GLN A 261 9.50 -3.36 23.27
N PHE A 262 8.98 -2.55 22.35
CA PHE A 262 9.71 -1.47 21.66
C PHE A 262 8.68 -0.36 21.39
N VAL A 263 8.52 0.55 22.36
CA VAL A 263 9.05 1.93 22.40
C VAL A 263 8.34 2.86 21.41
N HIS A 264 7.36 3.59 21.95
CA HIS A 264 6.90 4.88 21.45
C HIS A 264 8.08 5.85 21.46
N ALA A 265 8.42 6.42 20.32
CA ALA A 265 9.17 7.66 20.25
C ALA A 265 8.16 8.80 20.05
N ASP A 266 7.78 9.45 21.15
CA ASP A 266 7.05 10.70 21.14
C ASP A 266 7.96 11.80 20.57
N ILE A 267 7.62 12.33 19.39
CA ILE A 267 8.19 13.60 18.91
C ILE A 267 7.20 14.69 19.27
N ALA A 268 7.53 15.41 20.34
CA ALA A 268 6.86 16.62 20.76
C ALA A 268 7.16 17.76 19.76
N PHE A 269 6.14 18.22 19.03
CA PHE A 269 6.18 19.52 18.36
C PHE A 269 5.74 20.60 19.36
N HIS A 270 6.68 21.48 19.73
CA HIS A 270 6.37 22.76 20.35
C HIS A 270 5.88 23.72 19.27
N SER A 271 4.65 24.21 19.41
CA SER A 271 4.18 25.41 18.71
C SER A 271 4.39 26.61 19.63
N GLU A 272 5.38 27.44 19.33
CA GLU A 272 5.44 28.80 19.87
C GLU A 272 4.51 29.70 19.04
N GLU A 273 3.58 30.34 19.73
CA GLU A 273 2.81 31.48 19.26
C GLU A 273 3.75 32.66 19.02
N GLU A 274 3.67 33.30 17.84
CA GLU A 274 3.94 34.73 17.76
C GLU A 274 2.79 35.47 17.09
N VAL A 275 2.18 36.31 17.92
CA VAL A 275 1.23 37.36 17.65
C VAL A 275 1.93 38.47 16.87
N PHE A 276 1.35 38.91 15.74
CA PHE A 276 1.54 40.28 15.28
C PHE A 276 0.21 40.91 14.90
N SER A 277 -0.14 41.94 15.68
CA SER A 277 -1.18 42.92 15.40
C SER A 277 -0.71 43.89 14.31
N THR A 278 -1.55 44.14 13.31
CA THR A 278 -2.12 45.44 12.91
C THR A 278 -3.04 45.25 11.71
#